data_AF-A0A520IEN8-F1
#
_entry.id   AF-A0A520IEN8-F1
#
_cell.length_a   1.000
_cell.length_b   1.000
_cell.length_c   1.000
_cell.angle_alpha   90.00
_cell.angle_beta   90.00
_cell.angle_gamma   90.00
#
_symmetry.space_group_name_H-M   'P 1'
#
loop_
_entity.id
_entity.type
_entity.pdbx_description
1 polymer ?
#
loop_
_entity_poly.entity_id
_entity_poly.type
_entity_poly.pdbx_seq_one_letter_code
_entity_poly.pdbx_strand_id
1 'polypeptide(L)'
;MKALGFALLLAGSALTPATAHAQVAKGGFEKIANGIGVVPSSGPAGWVEVTVHGDGIIHVVASPTRTTTAPSLMVPTPPIAGQYTVTQQGKRVLVATARDTAEVDLKTGRVRFLDKAGKVVLDQAASPTFFPTSADGKPFVVASQQFNRGTDEGLYGLGQHQNAQMDYNGEDVELAQHNMDIAVPFVVSTRNYGLLWDNDGITRFGNP
;
A
#
# COMPACT_ATOMS: atom_id res chain seq x y z
N MET A 1 56.63 -6.75 -56.39
CA MET A 1 56.33 -7.32 -55.06
C MET A 1 55.47 -6.30 -54.30
N LYS A 2 54.17 -6.55 -54.16
CA LYS A 2 53.25 -5.71 -53.35
C LYS A 2 52.66 -6.62 -52.28
N ALA A 3 52.91 -6.29 -51.00
CA ALA A 3 52.43 -7.05 -49.86
C ALA A 3 51.00 -6.59 -49.49
N LEU A 4 50.05 -7.52 -49.44
CA LEU A 4 48.73 -7.32 -48.85
C LEU A 4 48.81 -7.63 -47.36
N GLY A 5 48.55 -6.64 -46.51
CA GLY A 5 48.33 -6.84 -45.07
C GLY A 5 46.85 -7.12 -44.80
N PHE A 6 46.55 -8.25 -44.16
CA PHE A 6 45.22 -8.58 -43.64
C PHE A 6 45.10 -8.01 -42.22
N ALA A 7 44.15 -7.12 -41.98
CA ALA A 7 43.79 -6.66 -40.64
C ALA A 7 42.64 -7.53 -40.11
N LEU A 8 42.89 -8.24 -39.01
CA LEU A 8 41.89 -9.05 -38.31
C LEU A 8 41.15 -8.15 -37.31
N LEU A 9 39.87 -7.85 -37.55
CA LEU A 9 39.00 -7.20 -36.56
C LEU A 9 38.53 -8.27 -35.55
N LEU A 10 38.99 -8.17 -34.30
CA LEU A 10 38.42 -8.89 -33.16
C LEU A 10 37.25 -8.08 -32.60
N ALA A 11 36.02 -8.46 -32.95
CA ALA A 11 34.81 -7.96 -32.31
C ALA A 11 34.64 -8.65 -30.95
N GLY A 12 35.06 -7.99 -29.87
CA GLY A 12 34.81 -8.43 -28.51
C GLY A 12 33.37 -8.13 -28.10
N SER A 13 32.51 -9.15 -28.06
CA SER A 13 31.16 -9.07 -27.52
C SER A 13 31.24 -8.95 -25.99
N ALA A 14 31.08 -7.74 -25.45
CA ALA A 14 30.91 -7.52 -24.03
C ALA A 14 29.52 -8.03 -23.60
N LEU A 15 29.45 -9.26 -23.10
CA LEU A 15 28.29 -9.76 -22.35
C LEU A 15 28.25 -9.01 -21.02
N THR A 16 27.38 -8.01 -20.91
CA THR A 16 27.02 -7.41 -19.63
C THR A 16 26.26 -8.45 -18.81
N PRO A 17 26.71 -8.82 -17.60
CA PRO A 17 25.97 -9.74 -16.77
C PRO A 17 24.65 -9.08 -16.37
N ALA A 18 23.54 -9.66 -16.80
CA ALA A 18 22.22 -9.32 -16.30
C ALA A 18 22.22 -9.57 -14.79
N THR A 19 22.02 -8.50 -14.00
CA THR A 19 21.83 -8.61 -12.57
C THR A 19 20.51 -9.33 -12.31
N ALA A 20 20.59 -10.63 -12.08
CA ALA A 20 19.49 -11.41 -11.54
C ALA A 20 19.14 -10.81 -10.17
N HIS A 21 18.00 -10.12 -10.08
CA HIS A 21 17.46 -9.68 -8.80
C HIS A 21 17.04 -10.95 -8.05
N ALA A 22 17.73 -11.25 -6.94
CA ALA A 22 17.36 -12.37 -6.10
C ALA A 22 15.92 -12.18 -5.61
N GLN A 23 15.05 -13.16 -5.89
CA GLN A 23 13.68 -13.12 -5.37
C GLN A 23 13.71 -13.17 -3.85
N VAL A 24 13.04 -12.21 -3.21
CA VAL A 24 12.87 -12.17 -1.75
C VAL A 24 12.18 -13.44 -1.29
N ALA A 25 12.80 -14.13 -0.34
CA ALA A 25 12.21 -15.32 0.26
C ALA A 25 10.93 -14.98 1.04
N LYS A 26 9.99 -15.93 1.11
CA LYS A 26 8.83 -15.84 1.99
C LYS A 26 9.26 -15.55 3.43
N GLY A 27 8.59 -14.62 4.09
CA GLY A 27 8.99 -14.12 5.40
C GLY A 27 10.10 -13.07 5.36
N GLY A 28 10.45 -12.56 4.18
CA GLY A 28 11.47 -11.55 3.97
C GLY A 28 10.91 -10.25 3.40
N PHE A 29 11.80 -9.27 3.24
CA PHE A 29 11.50 -8.00 2.59
C PHE A 29 12.68 -7.54 1.72
N GLU A 30 12.40 -6.66 0.77
CA GLU A 30 13.39 -5.89 0.04
C GLU A 30 13.13 -4.40 0.21
N LYS A 31 14.20 -3.60 0.06
CA LYS A 31 14.06 -2.16 -0.11
C LYS A 31 13.63 -1.88 -1.55
N ILE A 32 12.65 -1.01 -1.71
CA ILE A 32 12.17 -0.50 -3.00
C ILE A 32 12.29 1.02 -3.02
N ALA A 33 11.95 1.65 -4.15
CA ALA A 33 11.87 3.10 -4.21
C ALA A 33 10.92 3.62 -3.13
N ASN A 34 11.41 4.53 -2.29
CA ASN A 34 10.68 5.18 -1.20
C ASN A 34 10.10 4.23 -0.13
N GLY A 35 10.61 2.99 0.03
CA GLY A 35 10.07 2.11 1.06
C GLY A 35 10.56 0.67 1.02
N ILE A 36 9.65 -0.25 1.34
CA ILE A 36 9.90 -1.70 1.35
C ILE A 36 8.79 -2.46 0.63
N GLY A 37 9.15 -3.62 0.10
CA GLY A 37 8.23 -4.67 -0.32
C GLY A 37 8.44 -5.93 0.53
N VAL A 38 7.37 -6.45 1.12
CA VAL A 38 7.36 -7.64 1.97
C VAL A 38 6.72 -8.80 1.21
N VAL A 39 7.32 -9.98 1.31
CA VAL A 39 6.74 -11.26 0.86
C VAL A 39 6.32 -12.03 2.11
N PRO A 40 5.05 -11.94 2.56
CA PRO A 40 4.60 -12.65 3.75
C PRO A 40 4.80 -14.17 3.61
N SER A 41 5.15 -14.84 4.71
CA SER A 41 5.24 -16.32 4.69
C SER A 41 3.88 -17.01 4.82
N SER A 42 2.85 -16.29 5.24
CA SER A 42 1.48 -16.76 5.41
C SER A 42 0.47 -15.62 5.23
N GLY A 43 -0.80 -15.97 5.12
CA GLY A 43 -1.88 -15.00 4.94
C GLY A 43 -2.29 -14.83 3.47
N PRO A 44 -3.32 -14.01 3.23
CA PRO A 44 -3.93 -13.86 1.91
C PRO A 44 -3.16 -12.92 0.97
N ALA A 45 -2.32 -12.03 1.52
CA ALA A 45 -1.44 -11.18 0.71
C ALA A 45 -0.13 -11.92 0.39
N GLY A 46 0.19 -12.05 -0.90
CA GLY A 46 1.50 -12.55 -1.34
C GLY A 46 2.53 -11.43 -1.49
N TRP A 47 2.10 -10.18 -1.43
CA TRP A 47 2.94 -8.99 -1.54
C TRP A 47 2.33 -7.83 -0.74
N VAL A 48 3.16 -7.12 0.03
CA VAL A 48 2.79 -5.90 0.76
C VAL A 48 3.86 -4.85 0.56
N GLU A 49 3.51 -3.75 -0.11
CA GLU A 49 4.37 -2.57 -0.24
C GLU A 49 4.03 -1.55 0.83
N VAL A 50 5.05 -0.96 1.43
CA VAL A 50 4.94 0.18 2.33
C VAL A 50 5.92 1.24 1.85
N THR A 51 5.38 2.35 1.35
CA THR A 51 6.13 3.46 0.75
C THR A 51 5.82 4.77 1.47
N VAL A 52 6.78 5.70 1.47
CA VAL A 52 6.69 7.01 2.13
C VAL A 52 6.41 8.07 1.08
N HIS A 53 5.36 8.86 1.28
CA HIS A 53 4.92 9.94 0.38
C HIS A 53 4.87 11.29 1.10
N GLY A 54 5.98 11.67 1.72
CA GLY A 54 6.13 12.86 2.55
C GLY A 54 6.18 12.54 4.04
N ASP A 55 6.30 13.58 4.87
CA ASP A 55 6.35 13.42 6.33
C ASP A 55 4.95 13.11 6.88
N GLY A 56 4.79 11.93 7.50
CA GLY A 56 3.51 11.50 8.06
C GLY A 56 2.50 10.96 7.04
N ILE A 57 2.97 10.57 5.85
CA ILE A 57 2.12 9.95 4.81
C ILE A 57 2.78 8.65 4.38
N ILE A 58 2.12 7.54 4.75
CA ILE A 58 2.55 6.19 4.40
C ILE A 58 1.51 5.57 3.47
N HIS A 59 1.97 5.12 2.32
CA HIS A 59 1.16 4.45 1.31
C HIS A 59 1.39 2.95 1.35
N VAL A 60 0.28 2.20 1.41
CA VAL A 60 0.29 0.74 1.53
C VAL A 60 -0.47 0.11 0.38
N VAL A 61 0.16 -0.85 -0.28
CA VAL A 61 -0.48 -1.71 -1.29
C VAL A 61 -0.33 -3.15 -0.84
N ALA A 62 -1.46 -3.87 -0.72
CA ALA A 62 -1.46 -5.30 -0.43
C ALA A 62 -2.18 -6.05 -1.56
N SER A 63 -1.57 -7.12 -2.06
CA SER A 63 -2.11 -7.90 -3.17
C SER A 63 -1.84 -9.40 -3.02
N PRO A 64 -2.68 -10.28 -3.62
CA PRO A 64 -2.46 -11.73 -3.60
C PRO A 64 -1.12 -12.14 -4.24
N THR A 65 -0.67 -11.38 -5.23
CA THR A 65 0.61 -11.57 -5.93
C THR A 65 1.25 -10.20 -6.20
N ARG A 66 2.57 -10.16 -6.34
CA ARG A 66 3.27 -8.93 -6.74
C ARG A 66 2.77 -8.48 -8.10
N THR A 67 2.29 -7.25 -8.19
CA THR A 67 1.72 -6.66 -9.41
C THR A 67 2.07 -5.18 -9.47
N THR A 68 2.03 -4.61 -10.67
CA THR A 68 2.04 -3.16 -10.87
C THR A 68 0.61 -2.63 -10.72
N THR A 69 0.43 -1.54 -9.97
CA THR A 69 -0.84 -0.84 -9.88
C THR A 69 -0.99 0.14 -11.05
N ALA A 70 -2.24 0.44 -11.42
CA ALA A 70 -2.49 1.56 -12.31
C ALA A 70 -2.11 2.89 -11.62
N PRO A 71 -1.76 3.94 -12.38
CA PRO A 71 -1.59 5.27 -11.81
C PRO A 71 -2.86 5.73 -11.08
N SER A 72 -2.71 6.28 -9.88
CA SER A 72 -3.82 6.82 -9.09
C SER A 72 -4.46 8.03 -9.77
N LEU A 73 -5.80 8.08 -9.78
CA LEU A 73 -6.56 9.26 -10.19
C LEU A 73 -6.68 10.30 -9.07
N MET A 74 -6.60 9.85 -7.81
CA MET A 74 -6.72 10.72 -6.62
C MET A 74 -5.37 11.33 -6.24
N VAL A 75 -4.28 10.59 -6.42
CA VAL A 75 -2.91 10.97 -6.04
C VAL A 75 -1.94 10.75 -7.23
N PRO A 76 -2.12 11.45 -8.36
CA PRO A 76 -1.27 11.28 -9.54
C PRO A 76 0.18 11.77 -9.32
N THR A 77 0.40 12.60 -8.31
CA THR A 77 1.73 13.12 -7.93
C THR A 77 1.81 13.15 -6.41
N PRO A 78 2.12 12.01 -5.75
CA PRO A 78 2.25 11.97 -4.31
C PRO A 78 3.36 12.92 -3.85
N PRO A 79 3.27 13.49 -2.64
CA PRO A 79 4.35 14.29 -2.09
C PRO A 79 5.66 13.50 -2.07
N ILE A 80 6.76 14.19 -2.34
CA ILE A 80 8.09 13.58 -2.36
C ILE A 80 8.39 13.03 -0.96
N ALA A 81 8.88 11.79 -0.92
CA ALA A 81 9.31 11.14 0.31
C ALA A 81 10.28 12.04 1.10
N GLY A 82 9.94 12.28 2.37
CA GLY A 82 10.87 12.88 3.33
C GLY A 82 11.98 11.91 3.74
N GLN A 83 12.75 12.28 4.76
CA GLN A 83 13.72 11.35 5.36
C GLN A 83 12.97 10.24 6.11
N TYR A 84 13.36 8.99 5.87
CA TYR A 84 12.80 7.84 6.57
C TYR A 84 13.88 6.79 6.84
N THR A 85 13.60 5.90 7.80
CA THR A 85 14.47 4.78 8.13
C THR A 85 13.73 3.46 7.95
N VAL A 86 14.48 2.40 7.64
CA VAL A 86 13.98 1.03 7.55
C VAL A 86 14.80 0.17 8.50
N THR A 87 14.15 -0.36 9.54
CA THR A 87 14.81 -1.17 10.56
C THR A 87 14.05 -2.49 10.76
N GLN A 88 14.75 -3.62 10.68
CA GLN A 88 14.18 -4.90 11.06
C GLN A 88 14.33 -5.11 12.57
N GLN A 89 13.23 -5.45 13.24
CA GLN A 89 13.19 -5.82 14.65
C GLN A 89 12.56 -7.21 14.78
N GLY A 90 13.41 -8.24 14.87
CA GLY A 90 12.97 -9.63 14.91
C GLY A 90 12.16 -10.00 13.66
N LYS A 91 10.86 -10.28 13.86
CA LYS A 91 9.92 -10.70 12.81
C LYS A 91 9.16 -9.55 12.15
N ARG A 92 9.57 -8.31 12.41
CA ARG A 92 8.89 -7.12 11.90
C ARG A 92 9.86 -6.16 11.26
N VAL A 93 9.36 -5.37 10.32
CA VAL A 93 10.12 -4.30 9.68
C VAL A 93 9.39 -2.99 9.94
N LEU A 94 10.13 -2.00 10.41
CA LEU A 94 9.64 -0.67 10.73
C LEU A 94 10.11 0.29 9.63
N VAL A 95 9.16 1.00 9.03
CA VAL A 95 9.39 2.15 8.14
C VAL A 95 9.00 3.39 8.91
N ALA A 96 9.97 4.17 9.38
CA ALA A 96 9.75 5.30 10.27
C ALA A 96 10.08 6.63 9.59
N THR A 97 9.14 7.59 9.64
CA THR A 97 9.31 8.98 9.22
C THR A 97 9.57 9.88 10.43
N ALA A 98 9.59 11.21 10.23
CA ALA A 98 9.66 12.17 11.33
C ALA A 98 8.40 12.21 12.23
N ARG A 99 7.26 11.70 11.74
CA ARG A 99 5.94 11.84 12.39
C ARG A 99 5.29 10.53 12.80
N ASP A 100 5.60 9.45 12.11
CA ASP A 100 4.91 8.17 12.25
C ASP A 100 5.82 7.00 11.92
N THR A 101 5.32 5.80 12.19
CA THR A 101 6.00 4.55 11.83
C THR A 101 4.97 3.54 11.35
N ALA A 102 5.20 2.96 10.18
CA ALA A 102 4.52 1.74 9.76
C ALA A 102 5.36 0.53 10.18
N GLU A 103 4.74 -0.39 10.91
CA GLU A 103 5.33 -1.66 11.29
C GLU A 103 4.64 -2.79 10.53
N VAL A 104 5.44 -3.60 9.83
CA VAL A 104 4.96 -4.72 9.00
C VAL A 104 5.44 -6.04 9.59
N ASP A 105 4.51 -6.95 9.85
CA ASP A 105 4.83 -8.32 10.28
C ASP A 105 5.26 -9.18 9.08
N LEU A 106 6.48 -9.72 9.11
CA LEU A 106 7.03 -10.50 8.00
C LEU A 106 6.30 -11.83 7.78
N LYS A 107 5.60 -12.34 8.79
CA LYS A 107 4.87 -13.61 8.67
C LYS A 107 3.54 -13.43 7.97
N THR A 108 2.80 -12.38 8.31
CA THR A 108 1.39 -12.19 7.91
C THR A 108 1.18 -11.06 6.92
N GLY A 109 2.16 -10.17 6.75
CA GLY A 109 2.03 -8.93 5.97
C GLY A 109 1.18 -7.88 6.68
N ARG A 110 0.78 -8.12 7.93
CA ARG A 110 -0.04 -7.20 8.71
C ARG A 110 0.70 -5.90 8.96
N VAL A 111 0.04 -4.78 8.66
CA VAL A 111 0.56 -3.43 8.88
C VAL A 111 -0.15 -2.77 10.05
N ARG A 112 0.62 -2.07 10.89
CA ARG A 112 0.09 -1.17 11.91
C ARG A 112 0.86 0.14 11.92
N PHE A 113 0.20 1.20 12.33
CA PHE A 113 0.74 2.56 12.31
C PHE A 113 0.83 3.10 13.73
N LEU A 114 1.99 3.68 14.02
CA LEU A 114 2.30 4.27 15.31
C LEU A 114 2.56 5.76 15.11
N ASP A 115 2.12 6.56 16.08
CA ASP A 115 2.49 7.97 16.14
C ASP A 115 3.95 8.16 16.55
N LYS A 116 4.40 9.42 16.58
CA LYS A 116 5.76 9.80 17.01
C LYS A 116 6.12 9.34 18.43
N ALA A 117 5.15 9.15 19.31
CA ALA A 117 5.36 8.67 20.67
C ALA A 117 5.43 7.13 20.76
N GLY A 118 5.25 6.43 19.63
CA GLY A 118 5.20 4.97 19.58
C GLY A 118 3.85 4.39 20.02
N LYS A 119 2.80 5.21 20.10
CA LYS A 119 1.44 4.72 20.37
C LYS A 119 0.82 4.23 19.07
N VAL A 120 0.25 3.02 19.07
CA VAL A 120 -0.51 2.51 17.93
C VAL A 120 -1.78 3.35 17.75
N VAL A 121 -1.97 3.92 16.56
CA VAL A 121 -3.14 4.74 16.20
C VAL A 121 -4.06 4.04 15.21
N LEU A 122 -3.52 3.23 14.30
CA LEU A 122 -4.27 2.47 13.31
C LEU A 122 -3.71 1.07 13.19
N ASP A 123 -4.54 0.06 13.39
CA ASP A 123 -4.12 -1.34 13.46
C ASP A 123 -5.06 -2.26 12.70
N GLN A 124 -4.53 -3.11 11.82
CA GLN A 124 -5.35 -4.07 11.08
C GLN A 124 -5.98 -5.09 12.04
N ALA A 125 -7.32 -5.14 12.06
CA ALA A 125 -8.09 -6.01 12.95
C ALA A 125 -8.38 -7.39 12.36
N ALA A 126 -8.16 -7.56 11.06
CA ALA A 126 -8.25 -8.82 10.35
C ALA A 126 -7.28 -8.81 9.15
N SER A 127 -6.93 -9.99 8.65
CA SER A 127 -6.23 -10.11 7.37
C SER A 127 -7.08 -9.52 6.26
N PRO A 128 -6.48 -8.89 5.23
CA PRO A 128 -7.23 -8.42 4.07
C PRO A 128 -7.91 -9.59 3.36
N THR A 129 -9.08 -9.38 2.79
CA THR A 129 -9.73 -10.37 1.93
C THR A 129 -9.69 -9.92 0.48
N PHE A 130 -9.41 -10.87 -0.43
CA PHE A 130 -9.36 -10.63 -1.86
C PHE A 130 -10.31 -11.62 -2.55
N PHE A 131 -11.26 -11.11 -3.33
CA PHE A 131 -12.17 -11.94 -4.12
C PHE A 131 -12.03 -11.60 -5.61
N PRO A 132 -11.84 -12.59 -6.49
CA PRO A 132 -11.81 -12.34 -7.93
C PRO A 132 -13.20 -11.87 -8.39
N THR A 133 -13.22 -10.86 -9.25
CA THR A 133 -14.42 -10.38 -9.94
C THR A 133 -14.09 -10.00 -11.38
N SER A 134 -15.10 -9.63 -12.16
CA SER A 134 -14.91 -9.11 -13.51
C SER A 134 -15.87 -7.99 -13.82
N ALA A 135 -15.40 -6.99 -14.55
CA ALA A 135 -16.22 -5.92 -15.13
C ALA A 135 -15.83 -5.76 -16.60
N ASP A 136 -16.83 -5.69 -17.49
CA ASP A 136 -16.63 -5.62 -18.95
C ASP A 136 -15.67 -6.68 -19.50
N GLY A 137 -15.74 -7.90 -18.96
CA GLY A 137 -14.89 -9.03 -19.35
C GLY A 137 -13.42 -8.92 -18.90
N LYS A 138 -13.05 -7.88 -18.14
CA LYS A 138 -11.71 -7.71 -17.57
C LYS A 138 -11.67 -8.24 -16.14
N PRO A 139 -10.59 -8.92 -15.72
CA PRO A 139 -10.45 -9.40 -14.35
C PRO A 139 -10.14 -8.25 -13.39
N PHE A 140 -10.77 -8.28 -12.22
CA PHE A 140 -10.56 -7.36 -11.11
C PHE A 140 -10.51 -8.14 -9.79
N VAL A 141 -10.17 -7.44 -8.71
CA VAL A 141 -10.17 -7.99 -7.35
C VAL A 141 -10.98 -7.06 -6.46
N VAL A 142 -11.96 -7.61 -5.75
CA VAL A 142 -12.60 -6.93 -4.62
C VAL A 142 -11.67 -7.09 -3.42
N ALA A 143 -11.29 -5.96 -2.81
CA ALA A 143 -10.50 -5.92 -1.59
C ALA A 143 -11.34 -5.43 -0.43
N SER A 144 -11.18 -6.04 0.75
CA SER A 144 -11.72 -5.53 2.01
C SER A 144 -10.66 -5.57 3.08
N GLN A 145 -10.63 -4.53 3.90
CA GLN A 145 -9.72 -4.38 5.02
C GLN A 145 -10.46 -3.83 6.23
N GLN A 146 -10.12 -4.35 7.40
CA GLN A 146 -10.72 -3.92 8.67
C GLN A 146 -9.63 -3.43 9.62
N PHE A 147 -9.93 -2.36 10.34
CA PHE A 147 -9.02 -1.72 11.28
C PHE A 147 -9.73 -1.48 12.62
N ASN A 148 -8.96 -1.38 13.70
CA ASN A 148 -9.41 -0.88 15.01
C ASN A 148 -10.80 -1.41 15.44
N ARG A 149 -11.05 -2.73 15.35
CA ARG A 149 -12.36 -3.31 15.66
C ARG A 149 -12.75 -3.01 17.12
N GLY A 150 -13.98 -2.53 17.33
CA GLY A 150 -14.50 -2.19 18.66
C GLY A 150 -13.88 -0.93 19.27
N THR A 151 -13.42 0.00 18.42
CA THR A 151 -12.82 1.26 18.86
C THR A 151 -13.86 2.28 19.33
N ASP A 152 -13.40 3.24 20.11
CA ASP A 152 -14.14 4.42 20.60
C ASP A 152 -13.84 5.70 19.78
N GLU A 153 -13.18 5.55 18.62
CA GLU A 153 -12.85 6.66 17.73
C GLU A 153 -14.09 7.32 17.17
N GLY A 154 -14.06 8.64 16.99
CA GLY A 154 -14.99 9.28 16.07
C GLY A 154 -14.41 9.22 14.66
N LEU A 155 -15.23 8.86 13.68
CA LEU A 155 -14.82 8.68 12.29
C LEU A 155 -15.64 9.64 11.40
N TYR A 156 -14.96 10.53 10.69
CA TYR A 156 -15.57 11.63 9.93
C TYR A 156 -15.04 11.70 8.50
N GLY A 157 -15.71 12.47 7.65
CA GLY A 157 -15.30 12.68 6.26
C GLY A 157 -16.21 11.90 5.32
N LEU A 158 -15.64 11.00 4.53
CA LEU A 158 -16.33 10.13 3.56
C LEU A 158 -17.11 10.84 2.44
N GLY A 159 -17.26 12.17 2.51
CA GLY A 159 -17.86 13.01 1.48
C GLY A 159 -19.14 13.72 1.95
N GLN A 160 -20.08 13.89 1.03
CA GLN A 160 -21.37 14.53 1.28
C GLN A 160 -22.49 13.49 1.15
N HIS A 161 -23.10 13.12 2.27
CA HIS A 161 -24.12 12.08 2.36
C HIS A 161 -25.43 12.65 2.92
N GLN A 162 -26.59 12.07 2.57
CA GLN A 162 -27.92 12.61 2.91
C GLN A 162 -28.60 11.89 4.09
N ASN A 163 -27.83 11.10 4.86
CA ASN A 163 -28.35 10.19 5.88
C ASN A 163 -28.35 10.78 7.30
N ALA A 164 -28.02 12.07 7.46
CA ALA A 164 -27.88 12.76 8.75
C ALA A 164 -26.84 12.15 9.70
N GLN A 165 -25.90 11.38 9.15
CA GLN A 165 -24.77 10.81 9.87
C GLN A 165 -23.71 11.90 10.09
N MET A 166 -23.07 11.87 11.26
CA MET A 166 -21.96 12.78 11.57
C MET A 166 -20.73 11.98 11.96
N ASP A 167 -20.85 11.10 12.95
CA ASP A 167 -19.82 10.15 13.34
C ASP A 167 -20.15 8.77 12.76
N TYR A 168 -19.30 8.27 11.88
CA TYR A 168 -19.48 7.00 11.20
C TYR A 168 -19.05 5.79 12.04
N ASN A 169 -18.53 5.96 13.27
CA ASN A 169 -18.16 4.80 14.08
C ASN A 169 -19.39 3.97 14.45
N GLY A 170 -19.43 2.72 13.95
CA GLY A 170 -20.54 1.80 14.13
C GLY A 170 -21.68 2.02 13.13
N GLU A 171 -21.49 2.89 12.14
CA GLU A 171 -22.45 3.14 11.06
C GLU A 171 -21.91 2.70 9.70
N ASP A 172 -22.82 2.61 8.74
CA ASP A 172 -22.54 2.15 7.37
C ASP A 172 -22.77 3.30 6.38
N VAL A 173 -21.94 3.35 5.32
CA VAL A 173 -22.18 4.22 4.16
C VAL A 173 -21.62 3.60 2.88
N GLU A 174 -22.41 3.63 1.81
CA GLU A 174 -21.96 3.27 0.47
C GLU A 174 -21.38 4.51 -0.23
N LEU A 175 -20.14 4.39 -0.67
CA LEU A 175 -19.40 5.41 -1.38
C LEU A 175 -19.63 5.21 -2.89
N ALA A 176 -20.74 5.76 -3.38
CA ALA A 176 -21.10 5.82 -4.78
C ALA A 176 -21.46 7.25 -5.19
N GLN A 177 -21.30 7.59 -6.47
CA GLN A 177 -21.67 8.92 -6.96
C GLN A 177 -23.14 8.94 -7.37
N HIS A 178 -23.92 9.88 -6.85
CA HIS A 178 -25.32 10.04 -7.22
C HIS A 178 -25.75 11.51 -7.12
N ASN A 179 -26.91 11.88 -7.66
CA ASN A 179 -27.45 13.22 -7.43
C ASN A 179 -27.64 13.45 -5.91
N MET A 180 -27.08 14.55 -5.41
CA MET A 180 -27.01 14.97 -3.99
C MET A 180 -26.07 14.17 -3.09
N ASP A 181 -25.36 13.18 -3.63
CA ASP A 181 -24.44 12.32 -2.90
C ASP A 181 -23.05 12.36 -3.55
N ILE A 182 -22.03 12.72 -2.78
CA ILE A 182 -20.65 12.85 -3.26
C ILE A 182 -19.76 11.99 -2.39
N ALA A 183 -19.33 10.86 -2.93
CA ALA A 183 -18.38 9.99 -2.26
C ALA A 183 -16.95 10.54 -2.37
N VAL A 184 -16.29 10.72 -1.23
CA VAL A 184 -14.86 11.03 -1.12
C VAL A 184 -14.25 10.03 -0.15
N PRO A 185 -13.47 9.02 -0.61
CA PRO A 185 -13.04 7.90 0.22
C PRO A 185 -11.88 8.25 1.16
N PHE A 186 -12.04 9.33 1.93
CA PHE A 186 -11.10 9.81 2.93
C PHE A 186 -11.79 9.89 4.29
N VAL A 187 -11.31 9.10 5.25
CA VAL A 187 -11.80 9.12 6.63
C VAL A 187 -10.79 9.78 7.55
N VAL A 188 -11.29 10.56 8.51
CA VAL A 188 -10.51 11.23 9.56
C VAL A 188 -10.93 10.69 10.90
N SER A 189 -9.96 10.32 11.73
CA SER A 189 -10.18 9.78 13.07
C SER A 189 -9.87 10.79 14.17
N THR A 190 -10.61 10.75 15.29
CA THR A 190 -10.26 11.46 16.53
C THR A 190 -8.91 11.04 17.12
N ARG A 191 -8.31 9.93 16.66
CA ARG A 191 -6.96 9.49 17.05
C ARG A 191 -5.82 10.12 16.24
N ASN A 192 -6.07 11.27 15.59
CA ASN A 192 -5.07 12.05 14.86
C ASN A 192 -4.43 11.31 13.68
N TYR A 193 -5.22 10.52 12.96
CA TYR A 193 -4.84 9.98 11.65
C TYR A 193 -5.97 10.19 10.64
N GLY A 194 -5.63 10.14 9.35
CA GLY A 194 -6.59 10.00 8.26
C GLY A 194 -6.19 8.83 7.36
N LEU A 195 -7.15 8.29 6.63
CA LEU A 195 -6.93 7.22 5.66
C LEU A 195 -7.64 7.58 4.35
N LEU A 196 -6.87 7.64 3.27
CA LEU A 196 -7.38 7.67 1.91
C LEU A 196 -7.48 6.23 1.41
N TRP A 197 -8.67 5.81 1.00
CA TRP A 197 -8.88 4.56 0.29
C TRP A 197 -8.86 4.84 -1.22
N ASP A 198 -7.69 4.65 -1.82
CA ASP A 198 -7.44 4.94 -3.24
C ASP A 198 -8.03 3.84 -4.13
N ASN A 199 -9.34 3.88 -4.30
CA ASN A 199 -10.13 2.97 -5.12
C ASN A 199 -11.23 3.75 -5.85
N ASP A 200 -11.22 3.71 -7.18
CA ASP A 200 -12.19 4.42 -8.01
C ASP A 200 -13.54 3.69 -8.16
N GLY A 201 -13.64 2.46 -7.64
CA GLY A 201 -14.87 1.68 -7.65
C GLY A 201 -15.81 2.04 -6.50
N ILE A 202 -17.04 1.55 -6.58
CA ILE A 202 -17.99 1.65 -5.46
C ILE A 202 -17.36 0.99 -4.23
N THR A 203 -17.29 1.74 -3.14
CA THR A 203 -16.67 1.33 -1.88
C THR A 203 -17.72 1.32 -0.79
N ARG A 204 -17.58 0.47 0.24
CA ARG A 204 -18.43 0.50 1.43
C ARG A 204 -17.58 0.73 2.67
N PHE A 205 -18.05 1.63 3.52
CA PHE A 205 -17.56 1.80 4.88
C PHE A 205 -18.56 1.16 5.83
N GLY A 206 -18.07 0.40 6.83
CA GLY A 206 -18.91 -0.39 7.73
C GLY A 206 -19.18 -1.79 7.17
N ASN A 207 -20.45 -2.14 6.98
CA ASN A 207 -20.90 -3.44 6.49
C ASN A 207 -20.52 -3.69 5.01
N PRO A 208 -19.76 -4.77 4.69
CA PRO A 208 -19.27 -5.04 3.33
C PRO A 208 -20.32 -5.59 2.34
#